data_AF-A0ABD6EAP7-F1
#
_entry.id   AF-A0ABD6EAP7-F1
#
_cell.length_a   1.000
_cell.length_b   1.000
_cell.length_c   1.000
_cell.angle_alpha   90.00
_cell.angle_beta   90.00
_cell.angle_gamma   90.00
#
_symmetry.space_group_name_H-M   'P 1'
#
loop_
_entity.id
_entity.type
_entity.pdbx_description
1 polymer ?
#
loop_
_entity_poly.entity_id
_entity_poly.type
_entity_poly.pdbx_seq_one_letter_code
_entity_poly.pdbx_strand_id
1 'polypeptide(L)'
;MGYKVTYFNIRGLAEPIRMLLVDQGISFEDNRLSYDEWPKVKPTMQFGQVPCLHEDGTQIVQSGAILRHLARKHNLNGSNEAETTYADMFYEGIRDLHTKYAKMIYQAYETEKDKFIKETLPVELEKFEKLIKTHDSGKHYILGDKICFADYVLFEELDIMIILVSTALDHFPTLKAYHQRFMERPNIKAYYKKRLEAKVNVNGNGKQ
;
A
#
# COMPACT_ATOMS: atom_id res chain seq x y z
N MET A 1 -18.03 -13.88 -10.33
CA MET A 1 -16.96 -14.01 -9.32
C MET A 1 -16.91 -12.69 -8.59
N GLY A 2 -17.18 -12.69 -7.29
CA GLY A 2 -17.25 -11.46 -6.49
C GLY A 2 -16.12 -11.42 -5.48
N TYR A 3 -15.33 -10.36 -5.50
CA TYR A 3 -14.36 -10.10 -4.44
C TYR A 3 -15.03 -9.36 -3.28
N LYS A 4 -14.66 -9.71 -2.05
CA LYS A 4 -14.96 -8.90 -0.86
C LYS A 4 -13.69 -8.68 -0.06
N VAL A 5 -13.32 -7.42 0.16
CA VAL A 5 -12.18 -7.03 0.99
C VAL A 5 -12.73 -6.66 2.37
N THR A 6 -12.33 -7.39 3.40
CA THR A 6 -12.70 -7.11 4.79
C THR A 6 -11.51 -6.52 5.54
N TYR A 7 -11.66 -5.30 6.06
CA TYR A 7 -10.66 -4.61 6.88
C TYR A 7 -11.32 -3.55 7.76
N PHE A 8 -10.57 -2.96 8.69
CA PHE A 8 -11.06 -1.81 9.45
C PHE A 8 -11.38 -0.62 8.54
N ASN A 9 -12.24 0.30 9.02
CA ASN A 9 -12.56 1.54 8.32
C ASN A 9 -11.43 2.60 8.38
N ILE A 10 -10.26 2.22 7.89
CA ILE A 10 -9.06 3.03 7.69
C ILE A 10 -8.40 2.62 6.37
N ARG A 11 -7.36 3.33 5.94
CA ARG A 11 -6.49 2.89 4.82
C ARG A 11 -5.73 1.62 5.23
N GLY A 12 -4.73 1.78 6.09
CA GLY A 12 -3.88 0.71 6.62
C GLY A 12 -3.41 -0.31 5.58
N LEU A 13 -3.35 -1.58 5.98
CA LEU A 13 -2.83 -2.67 5.15
C LEU A 13 -3.74 -3.06 3.97
N ALA A 14 -5.00 -2.60 3.96
CA ALA A 14 -5.94 -2.91 2.88
C ALA A 14 -5.88 -1.91 1.73
N GLU A 15 -5.30 -0.72 1.93
CA GLU A 15 -5.35 0.33 0.93
C GLU A 15 -4.66 -0.04 -0.39
N PRO A 16 -3.48 -0.69 -0.40
CA PRO A 16 -2.89 -1.14 -1.66
C PRO A 16 -3.76 -2.19 -2.38
N ILE A 17 -4.48 -3.03 -1.63
CA ILE A 17 -5.40 -4.04 -2.19
C ILE A 17 -6.59 -3.35 -2.86
N ARG A 18 -7.18 -2.35 -2.19
CA ARG A 18 -8.29 -1.55 -2.73
C ARG A 18 -7.86 -0.80 -3.98
N MET A 19 -6.70 -0.14 -3.94
CA MET A 19 -6.19 0.61 -5.10
C MET A 19 -5.89 -0.31 -6.28
N LEU A 20 -5.34 -1.50 -6.06
CA LEU A 20 -5.14 -2.50 -7.12
C LEU A 20 -6.47 -2.86 -7.77
N LEU A 21 -7.49 -3.23 -6.98
CA LEU A 21 -8.80 -3.61 -7.51
C LEU A 21 -9.46 -2.45 -8.27
N VAL A 22 -9.43 -1.25 -7.71
CA VAL A 22 -10.01 -0.05 -8.32
C VAL A 22 -9.33 0.30 -9.64
N ASP A 23 -8.01 0.33 -9.65
CA ASP A 23 -7.25 0.76 -10.81
C ASP A 23 -7.40 -0.20 -11.99
N GLN A 24 -7.52 -1.50 -11.70
CA GLN A 24 -7.79 -2.54 -12.68
C GLN A 24 -9.27 -2.65 -13.08
N GLY A 25 -10.16 -1.79 -12.57
CA GLY A 25 -11.58 -1.82 -12.89
C GLY A 25 -12.31 -3.06 -12.35
N ILE A 26 -11.76 -3.70 -11.31
CA ILE A 26 -12.30 -4.91 -10.72
C ILE A 26 -13.31 -4.53 -9.63
N SER A 27 -14.55 -4.96 -9.80
CA SER A 27 -15.60 -4.74 -8.80
C SER A 27 -15.38 -5.61 -7.56
N PHE A 28 -15.55 -5.01 -6.38
CA PHE A 28 -15.47 -5.69 -5.10
C PHE A 28 -16.37 -5.03 -4.06
N GLU A 29 -16.77 -5.80 -3.07
CA GLU A 29 -17.40 -5.29 -1.84
C GLU A 29 -16.29 -4.83 -0.87
N ASP A 30 -16.26 -3.54 -0.52
CA ASP A 30 -15.36 -2.99 0.50
C ASP A 30 -16.03 -3.06 1.88
N ASN A 31 -15.92 -4.22 2.53
CA ASN A 31 -16.49 -4.47 3.85
C ASN A 31 -15.62 -3.85 4.96
N ARG A 32 -16.01 -2.66 5.40
CA ARG A 32 -15.28 -1.84 6.38
C ARG A 32 -15.83 -2.05 7.79
N LEU A 33 -15.09 -2.81 8.60
CA LEU A 33 -15.45 -3.14 9.97
C LEU A 33 -15.33 -1.93 10.90
N SER A 34 -16.31 -1.78 11.78
CA SER A 34 -16.20 -1.04 13.03
C SER A 34 -15.44 -1.84 14.09
N TYR A 35 -14.98 -1.16 15.14
CA TYR A 35 -14.33 -1.82 16.28
C TYR A 35 -15.27 -2.74 17.05
N ASP A 36 -16.56 -2.44 17.10
CA ASP A 36 -17.57 -3.25 17.81
C ASP A 36 -17.90 -4.58 17.09
N GLU A 37 -17.74 -4.61 15.77
CA GLU A 37 -17.90 -5.84 14.97
C GLU A 37 -16.70 -6.77 15.10
N TRP A 38 -15.51 -6.23 15.37
CA TRP A 38 -14.26 -6.98 15.34
C TRP A 38 -14.23 -8.21 16.27
N PRO A 39 -14.71 -8.18 17.52
CA PRO A 39 -14.74 -9.35 18.39
C PRO A 39 -15.52 -10.54 17.80
N LYS A 40 -16.53 -10.27 16.96
CA LYS A 40 -17.33 -11.32 16.30
C LYS A 40 -16.64 -11.88 15.06
N VAL A 41 -15.88 -11.05 14.35
CA VAL A 41 -15.19 -11.41 13.10
C VAL A 41 -13.84 -12.07 13.37
N LYS A 42 -13.12 -11.65 14.41
CA LYS A 42 -11.77 -12.15 14.73
C LYS A 42 -11.66 -13.68 14.77
N PRO A 43 -12.59 -14.44 15.40
CA PRO A 43 -12.49 -15.91 15.47
C PRO A 43 -12.63 -16.60 14.10
N THR A 44 -13.16 -15.92 13.08
CA THR A 44 -13.33 -16.49 11.74
C THR A 44 -12.10 -16.32 10.85
N MET A 45 -11.09 -15.57 11.31
CA MET A 45 -9.86 -15.29 10.55
C MET A 45 -8.75 -16.26 10.95
N GLN A 46 -8.05 -16.85 9.99
CA GLN A 46 -7.06 -17.91 10.19
C GLN A 46 -5.94 -17.52 11.18
N PHE A 47 -5.57 -16.24 11.21
CA PHE A 47 -4.57 -15.69 12.15
C PHE A 47 -5.16 -14.67 13.12
N GLY A 48 -6.49 -14.58 13.24
CA GLY A 48 -7.16 -13.61 14.11
C GLY A 48 -6.84 -12.15 13.75
N GLN A 49 -6.57 -11.86 12.47
CA GLN A 49 -6.20 -10.56 11.94
C GLN A 49 -6.85 -10.31 10.57
N VAL A 50 -6.99 -9.04 10.21
CA VAL A 50 -7.39 -8.55 8.88
C VAL A 50 -6.22 -7.77 8.27
N PRO A 51 -6.10 -7.63 6.92
CA PRO A 51 -7.13 -7.82 5.90
C PRO A 51 -7.43 -9.28 5.53
N CYS A 52 -8.63 -9.49 4.99
CA CYS A 52 -9.10 -10.73 4.39
C CYS A 52 -9.76 -10.46 3.03
N LEU A 53 -9.33 -11.15 1.98
CA LEU A 53 -10.02 -11.21 0.70
C LEU A 53 -10.89 -12.47 0.66
N HIS A 54 -12.17 -12.31 0.35
CA HIS A 54 -13.04 -13.42 -0.01
C HIS A 54 -13.15 -13.48 -1.53
N GLU A 55 -12.93 -14.67 -2.09
CA GLU A 55 -13.08 -14.96 -3.52
C GLU A 55 -13.81 -16.30 -3.66
N ASP A 56 -15.04 -16.27 -4.17
CA ASP A 56 -15.85 -17.46 -4.47
C ASP A 56 -15.87 -18.50 -3.33
N GLY A 57 -16.03 -18.02 -2.08
CA GLY A 57 -16.08 -18.84 -0.87
C GLY A 57 -14.71 -19.16 -0.23
N THR A 58 -13.60 -18.84 -0.91
CA THR A 58 -12.24 -18.95 -0.35
C THR A 58 -11.90 -17.70 0.44
N GLN A 59 -11.33 -17.87 1.63
CA GLN A 59 -10.77 -16.79 2.44
C GLN A 59 -9.25 -16.76 2.32
N ILE A 60 -8.70 -15.59 1.99
CA ILE A 60 -7.26 -15.34 1.92
C ILE A 60 -6.94 -14.18 2.86
N VAL A 61 -6.23 -14.47 3.95
CA VAL A 61 -5.69 -13.45 4.87
C VAL A 61 -4.22 -13.17 4.55
N GLN A 62 -3.62 -12.21 5.27
CA GLN A 62 -2.27 -11.64 5.01
C GLN A 62 -2.24 -10.74 3.77
N SER A 63 -1.99 -9.45 3.97
CA SER A 63 -2.02 -8.45 2.90
C SER A 63 -1.11 -8.79 1.72
N GLY A 64 0.10 -9.30 2.00
CA GLY A 64 1.04 -9.71 0.95
C GLY A 64 0.58 -10.93 0.15
N ALA A 65 -0.07 -11.90 0.80
CA ALA A 65 -0.61 -13.06 0.11
C ALA A 65 -1.80 -12.67 -0.78
N ILE A 66 -2.67 -11.78 -0.29
CA ILE A 66 -3.79 -11.22 -1.06
C ILE A 66 -3.28 -10.48 -2.30
N LEU A 67 -2.31 -9.56 -2.13
CA LEU A 67 -1.76 -8.77 -3.24
C LEU A 67 -1.14 -9.68 -4.31
N ARG A 68 -0.30 -10.65 -3.91
CA ARG A 68 0.33 -11.58 -4.85
C ARG A 68 -0.68 -12.51 -5.54
N HIS A 69 -1.74 -12.91 -4.83
CA HIS A 69 -2.83 -13.69 -5.42
C HIS A 69 -3.55 -12.92 -6.52
N LEU A 70 -3.96 -11.68 -6.23
CA LEU A 70 -4.56 -10.79 -7.22
C LEU A 70 -3.57 -10.51 -8.36
N ALA A 71 -2.29 -10.32 -8.05
CA ALA A 71 -1.26 -10.09 -9.05
C ALA A 71 -1.17 -11.23 -10.06
N ARG A 72 -1.16 -12.48 -9.60
CA ARG A 72 -1.14 -13.66 -10.47
C ARG A 72 -2.41 -13.79 -11.30
N LYS A 73 -3.60 -13.53 -10.73
CA LYS A 73 -4.87 -13.62 -11.49
C LYS A 73 -5.03 -12.53 -12.55
N HIS A 74 -4.42 -11.36 -12.34
CA HIS A 74 -4.63 -10.18 -13.17
C HIS A 74 -3.37 -9.74 -13.94
N ASN A 75 -2.37 -10.61 -14.07
CA ASN A 75 -1.10 -10.36 -14.79
C ASN A 75 -0.33 -9.12 -14.29
N LEU A 76 -0.25 -8.94 -12.97
CA LEU A 76 0.49 -7.86 -12.30
C LEU A 76 1.68 -8.39 -11.47
N ASN A 77 2.18 -9.57 -11.80
CA ASN A 77 3.22 -10.27 -11.03
C ASN A 77 4.53 -10.42 -11.82
N GLY A 78 4.81 -9.49 -12.74
CA GLY A 78 5.93 -9.64 -13.69
C GLY A 78 5.64 -10.66 -14.79
N SER A 79 6.54 -10.70 -15.78
CA SER A 79 6.43 -11.50 -17.01
C SER A 79 7.31 -12.75 -16.97
N ASN A 80 8.23 -12.82 -16.01
CA ASN A 80 9.19 -13.90 -15.82
C ASN A 80 9.63 -13.93 -14.35
N GLU A 81 10.35 -14.99 -13.97
CA GLU A 81 10.75 -15.21 -12.58
C GLU A 81 11.62 -14.08 -12.00
N ALA A 82 12.49 -13.47 -12.82
CA ALA A 82 13.32 -12.36 -12.37
C ALA A 82 12.48 -11.12 -12.04
N GLU A 83 11.49 -10.79 -12.88
CA GLU A 83 10.53 -9.70 -12.63
C GLU A 83 9.64 -9.99 -11.41
N THR A 84 9.15 -11.23 -11.26
CA THR A 84 8.41 -11.67 -10.08
C THR A 84 9.23 -11.47 -8.81
N THR A 85 10.46 -11.98 -8.81
CA THR A 85 11.38 -11.90 -7.67
C THR A 85 11.72 -10.45 -7.33
N TYR A 86 11.94 -9.61 -8.35
CA TYR A 86 12.24 -8.21 -8.14
C TYR A 86 11.04 -7.45 -7.54
N ALA A 87 9.82 -7.70 -8.03
CA ALA A 87 8.60 -7.12 -7.46
C ALA A 87 8.41 -7.54 -6.00
N ASP A 88 8.66 -8.82 -5.69
CA ASP A 88 8.60 -9.34 -4.32
C ASP A 88 9.64 -8.68 -3.40
N MET A 89 10.90 -8.60 -3.84
CA MET A 89 11.97 -7.93 -3.10
C MET A 89 11.64 -6.47 -2.82
N PHE A 90 11.12 -5.75 -3.82
CA PHE A 90 10.72 -4.35 -3.67
C PHE A 90 9.56 -4.22 -2.67
N TYR A 91 8.54 -5.08 -2.78
CA TYR A 91 7.42 -5.14 -1.85
C TYR A 91 7.89 -5.36 -0.40
N GLU A 92 8.75 -6.35 -0.14
CA GLU A 92 9.22 -6.63 1.23
C GLU A 92 10.03 -5.44 1.80
N GLY A 93 10.83 -4.75 0.97
CA GLY A 93 11.49 -3.51 1.38
C GLY A 93 10.51 -2.42 1.81
N ILE A 94 9.41 -2.24 1.06
CA ILE A 94 8.35 -1.29 1.44
C ILE A 94 7.69 -1.71 2.76
N ARG A 95 7.46 -3.01 2.98
CA ARG A 95 6.91 -3.54 4.23
C ARG A 95 7.81 -3.29 5.44
N ASP A 96 9.13 -3.31 5.27
CA ASP A 96 10.06 -2.96 6.33
C ASP A 96 9.97 -1.48 6.73
N LEU A 97 9.86 -0.56 5.77
CA LEU A 97 9.60 0.86 6.06
C LEU A 97 8.25 1.03 6.76
N HIS A 98 7.19 0.40 6.23
CA HIS A 98 5.85 0.49 6.81
C HIS A 98 5.81 -0.03 8.25
N THR A 99 6.60 -1.06 8.57
CA THR A 99 6.70 -1.59 9.93
C THR A 99 7.34 -0.57 10.88
N LYS A 100 8.38 0.14 10.43
CA LYS A 100 8.99 1.24 11.21
C LYS A 100 8.01 2.39 11.40
N TYR A 101 7.29 2.79 10.35
CA TYR A 101 6.24 3.80 10.39
C TYR A 101 5.15 3.40 11.40
N ALA A 102 4.59 2.19 11.28
CA ALA A 102 3.54 1.71 12.16
C ALA A 102 4.00 1.67 13.63
N LYS A 103 5.23 1.21 13.89
CA LYS A 103 5.80 1.25 15.25
C LYS A 103 5.82 2.68 15.81
N MET A 104 6.29 3.64 15.03
CA MET A 104 6.28 5.05 15.43
C MET A 104 4.85 5.55 15.67
N ILE A 105 3.93 5.34 14.73
CA ILE A 105 2.53 5.79 14.83
C ILE A 105 1.82 5.26 16.08
N TYR A 106 1.92 3.96 16.35
CA TYR A 106 1.11 3.31 17.39
C TYR A 106 1.78 3.28 18.77
N GLN A 107 3.11 3.43 18.85
CA GLN A 107 3.84 3.24 20.11
C GLN A 107 4.58 4.48 20.59
N ALA A 108 4.95 5.42 19.70
CA ALA A 108 5.88 6.49 20.07
C ALA A 108 5.72 7.78 19.24
N TYR A 109 4.51 8.10 18.77
CA TYR A 109 4.29 9.21 17.83
C TYR A 109 4.78 10.56 18.40
N GLU A 110 4.46 10.84 19.66
CA GLU A 110 4.76 12.10 20.34
C GLU A 110 6.25 12.29 20.61
N THR A 111 7.02 11.21 20.73
CA THR A 111 8.43 11.24 21.14
C THR A 111 9.39 10.92 20.00
N GLU A 112 8.99 10.10 19.03
CA GLU A 112 9.88 9.56 18.00
C GLU A 112 9.53 10.04 16.58
N LYS A 113 8.42 10.76 16.36
CA LYS A 113 8.04 11.25 15.02
C LYS A 113 9.15 12.09 14.39
N ASP A 114 9.68 13.06 15.13
CA ASP A 114 10.73 13.96 14.63
C ASP A 114 12.00 13.21 14.26
N LYS A 115 12.40 12.24 15.10
CA LYS A 115 13.55 11.38 14.84
C LYS A 115 13.33 10.51 13.62
N PHE A 116 12.14 9.90 13.49
CA PHE A 116 11.77 9.12 12.33
C PHE A 116 11.89 9.96 11.04
N ILE A 117 11.33 11.17 11.04
CA ILE A 117 11.35 12.08 9.89
C ILE A 117 12.78 12.51 9.53
N LYS A 118 13.63 12.81 10.52
CA LYS A 118 14.98 13.37 10.29
C LYS A 118 16.05 12.31 10.02
N GLU A 119 15.94 11.14 10.64
CA GLU A 119 17.02 10.15 10.65
C GLU A 119 16.66 8.85 9.94
N THR A 120 15.40 8.40 10.00
CA THR A 120 14.99 7.11 9.43
C THR A 120 14.46 7.26 8.01
N LEU A 121 13.50 8.16 7.83
CA LEU A 121 12.76 8.30 6.57
C LEU A 121 13.67 8.63 5.37
N PRO A 122 14.62 9.58 5.45
CA PRO A 122 15.48 9.90 4.32
C PRO A 122 16.35 8.72 3.87
N VAL A 123 16.86 7.94 4.84
CA VAL A 123 17.70 6.78 4.58
C VAL A 123 16.89 5.67 3.89
N GLU A 124 15.64 5.44 4.29
CA GLU A 124 14.79 4.45 3.64
C GLU A 124 14.34 4.91 2.25
N LEU A 125 13.94 6.17 2.08
CA LEU A 125 13.55 6.74 0.78
C LEU A 125 14.72 6.75 -0.22
N GLU A 126 15.95 6.98 0.23
CA GLU A 126 17.13 6.91 -0.64
C GLU A 126 17.33 5.52 -1.25
N LYS A 127 16.99 4.45 -0.53
CA LYS A 127 17.05 3.08 -1.05
C LYS A 127 16.06 2.90 -2.19
N PHE A 128 14.82 3.35 -2.02
CA PHE A 128 13.79 3.26 -3.07
C PHE A 128 14.09 4.18 -4.27
N GLU A 129 14.58 5.39 -4.02
CA GLU A 129 14.99 6.34 -5.06
C GLU A 129 16.12 5.76 -5.94
N LYS A 130 17.06 5.00 -5.34
CA LYS A 130 18.09 4.26 -6.07
C LYS A 130 17.51 3.05 -6.79
N LEU A 131 16.70 2.25 -6.11
CA LEU A 131 16.21 0.98 -6.63
C LEU A 131 15.25 1.16 -7.81
N ILE A 132 14.32 2.12 -7.72
CA ILE A 132 13.36 2.37 -8.81
C ILE A 132 14.05 2.81 -10.12
N LYS A 133 15.27 3.37 -10.04
CA LYS A 133 16.05 3.78 -11.22
C LYS A 133 16.67 2.59 -11.97
N THR A 134 16.71 1.39 -11.38
CA THR A 134 17.28 0.21 -12.05
C THR A 134 16.41 -0.30 -13.20
N HIS A 135 15.15 0.14 -13.29
CA HIS A 135 14.24 -0.15 -14.40
C HIS A 135 13.80 1.15 -15.08
N ASP A 136 14.13 1.30 -16.36
CA ASP A 136 13.80 2.48 -17.19
C ASP A 136 14.09 3.84 -16.49
N SER A 137 15.17 3.91 -15.71
CA SER A 137 15.52 5.12 -14.93
C SER A 137 14.41 5.63 -14.00
N GLY A 138 13.45 4.77 -13.61
CA GLY A 138 12.30 5.13 -12.78
C GLY A 138 11.27 6.03 -13.47
N LYS A 139 11.25 6.06 -14.82
CA LYS A 139 10.33 6.89 -15.61
C LYS A 139 8.89 6.41 -15.61
N HIS A 140 8.66 5.13 -15.33
CA HIS A 140 7.33 4.51 -15.36
C HIS A 140 7.05 3.84 -14.02
N TYR A 141 7.00 2.51 -13.98
CA TYR A 141 6.68 1.67 -12.83
C TYR A 141 7.93 1.00 -12.25
N ILE A 142 7.77 0.24 -11.17
CA ILE A 142 8.85 -0.54 -10.53
C ILE A 142 9.52 -1.51 -11.51
N LEU A 143 8.76 -2.12 -12.43
CA LEU A 143 9.26 -3.03 -13.47
C LEU A 143 9.44 -2.35 -14.84
N GLY A 144 9.56 -1.02 -14.88
CA GLY A 144 9.65 -0.27 -16.14
C GLY A 144 8.26 0.01 -16.72
N ASP A 145 7.98 -0.46 -17.94
CA ASP A 145 6.75 -0.14 -18.68
C ASP A 145 5.49 -0.87 -18.17
N LYS A 146 5.65 -1.88 -17.31
CA LYS A 146 4.56 -2.68 -16.75
C LYS A 146 4.33 -2.38 -15.28
N ILE A 147 3.08 -2.12 -14.94
CA ILE A 147 2.62 -2.01 -13.55
C ILE A 147 2.59 -3.39 -12.89
N CYS A 148 3.01 -3.47 -11.63
CA CYS A 148 2.92 -4.66 -10.81
C CYS A 148 2.25 -4.38 -9.46
N PHE A 149 1.98 -5.42 -8.68
CA PHE A 149 1.31 -5.25 -7.38
C PHE A 149 2.10 -4.38 -6.40
N ALA A 150 3.43 -4.38 -6.49
CA ALA A 150 4.30 -3.57 -5.63
C ALA A 150 4.13 -2.07 -5.88
N ASP A 151 3.69 -1.65 -7.07
CA ASP A 151 3.48 -0.23 -7.39
C ASP A 151 2.38 0.39 -6.52
N TYR A 152 1.28 -0.32 -6.30
CA TYR A 152 0.20 0.14 -5.41
C TYR A 152 0.66 0.29 -3.96
N VAL A 153 1.61 -0.55 -3.54
CA VAL A 153 2.17 -0.51 -2.19
C VAL A 153 3.15 0.64 -2.06
N LEU A 154 4.00 0.87 -3.06
CA LEU A 154 4.92 2.00 -3.09
C LEU A 154 4.15 3.32 -3.10
N PHE A 155 3.15 3.44 -3.97
CA PHE A 155 2.33 4.65 -4.06
C PHE A 155 1.66 4.98 -2.72
N GLU A 156 1.03 3.99 -2.07
CA GLU A 156 0.43 4.17 -0.76
C GLU A 156 1.47 4.62 0.28
N GLU A 157 2.62 3.97 0.31
CA GLU A 157 3.67 4.29 1.29
C GLU A 157 4.17 5.72 1.11
N LEU A 158 4.45 6.15 -0.12
CA LEU A 158 4.88 7.53 -0.42
C LEU A 158 3.80 8.54 -0.04
N ASP A 159 2.53 8.24 -0.32
CA ASP A 159 1.39 9.10 0.03
C ASP A 159 1.24 9.26 1.55
N ILE A 160 1.44 8.18 2.31
CA ILE A 160 1.48 8.21 3.78
C ILE A 160 2.65 9.07 4.27
N MET A 161 3.84 8.94 3.68
CA MET A 161 5.00 9.74 4.08
C MET A 161 4.79 11.24 3.81
N ILE A 162 4.12 11.60 2.70
CA ILE A 162 3.74 12.99 2.41
C ILE A 162 2.74 13.53 3.44
N ILE A 163 1.79 12.71 3.90
CA ILE A 163 0.86 13.10 4.98
C ILE A 163 1.60 13.32 6.30
N LEU A 164 2.58 12.46 6.61
CA LEU A 164 3.38 12.57 7.83
C LEU A 164 4.25 13.83 7.82
N VAL A 165 4.88 14.13 6.68
CA VAL A 165 5.70 15.33 6.42
C VAL A 165 5.62 15.72 4.94
N SER A 166 5.06 16.90 4.65
CA SER A 166 4.75 17.32 3.27
C SER A 166 5.96 17.45 2.35
N THR A 167 7.16 17.59 2.92
CA THR A 167 8.45 17.71 2.19
C THR A 167 9.17 16.37 2.03
N ALA A 168 8.54 15.24 2.39
CA ALA A 168 9.16 13.90 2.39
C ALA A 168 9.92 13.57 1.10
N LEU A 169 9.40 14.01 -0.07
CA LEU A 169 9.95 13.66 -1.38
C LEU A 169 10.79 14.76 -2.04
N ASP A 170 11.07 15.88 -1.39
CA ASP A 170 11.71 17.04 -2.05
C ASP A 170 13.14 16.75 -2.53
N HIS A 171 13.85 15.84 -1.86
CA HIS A 171 15.20 15.39 -2.24
C HIS A 171 15.20 14.10 -3.07
N PHE A 172 14.02 13.56 -3.41
CA PHE A 172 13.84 12.29 -4.11
C PHE A 172 13.05 12.52 -5.40
N PRO A 173 13.65 13.16 -6.42
CA PRO A 173 12.93 13.63 -7.60
C PRO A 173 12.29 12.50 -8.40
N THR A 174 12.89 11.31 -8.43
CA THR A 174 12.30 10.17 -9.15
C THR A 174 11.08 9.62 -8.42
N LEU A 175 11.14 9.44 -7.09
CA LEU A 175 9.98 9.05 -6.29
C LEU A 175 8.87 10.10 -6.32
N LYS A 176 9.23 11.40 -6.27
CA LYS A 176 8.26 12.50 -6.39
C LYS A 176 7.53 12.47 -7.73
N ALA A 177 8.27 12.32 -8.82
CA ALA A 177 7.68 12.19 -10.15
C ALA A 177 6.86 10.90 -10.31
N TYR A 178 7.31 9.79 -9.71
CA TYR A 178 6.58 8.53 -9.68
C TYR A 178 5.23 8.66 -8.99
N HIS A 179 5.20 9.21 -7.77
CA HIS A 179 3.96 9.42 -7.00
C HIS A 179 2.96 10.28 -7.77
N GLN A 180 3.43 11.38 -8.39
CA GLN A 180 2.59 12.24 -9.23
C GLN A 180 2.01 11.51 -10.43
N ARG A 181 2.83 10.77 -11.20
CA ARG A 181 2.34 9.99 -12.35
C ARG A 181 1.32 8.93 -11.94
N PHE A 182 1.58 8.23 -10.83
CA PHE A 182 0.69 7.18 -10.35
C PHE A 182 -0.67 7.75 -9.91
N MET A 183 -0.67 8.90 -9.22
CA MET A 183 -1.88 9.61 -8.83
C MET A 183 -2.73 10.06 -10.02
N GLU A 184 -2.10 10.35 -11.17
CA GLU A 184 -2.77 10.79 -12.39
C GLU A 184 -3.44 9.66 -13.20
N ARG A 185 -3.26 8.39 -12.79
CA ARG A 185 -4.01 7.27 -13.39
C ARG A 185 -5.52 7.50 -13.19
N PRO A 186 -6.38 7.41 -14.23
CA PRO A 186 -7.76 7.89 -14.15
C PRO A 186 -8.58 7.31 -12.99
N ASN A 187 -8.46 5.99 -12.78
CA ASN A 187 -9.18 5.28 -11.72
C ASN A 187 -8.64 5.63 -10.33
N ILE A 188 -7.31 5.73 -10.18
CA ILE A 188 -6.66 6.18 -8.94
C ILE A 188 -7.03 7.62 -8.62
N LYS A 189 -6.97 8.54 -9.58
CA LYS A 189 -7.34 9.95 -9.40
C LYS A 189 -8.77 10.11 -8.91
N ALA A 190 -9.70 9.39 -9.51
CA ALA A 190 -11.11 9.39 -9.11
C ALA A 190 -11.32 8.81 -7.70
N TYR A 191 -10.63 7.71 -7.38
CA TYR A 191 -10.68 7.09 -6.05
C TYR A 191 -10.06 7.98 -4.97
N TYR A 192 -8.91 8.58 -5.26
CA TYR A 192 -8.20 9.48 -4.36
C TYR A 192 -9.07 10.69 -3.98
N LYS A 193 -9.77 11.30 -4.95
CA LYS A 193 -10.73 12.38 -4.68
C LYS A 193 -11.82 11.96 -3.68
N LYS A 194 -12.47 10.82 -3.91
CA LYS A 194 -13.50 10.28 -3.01
C LYS A 194 -12.94 9.99 -1.62
N ARG A 195 -11.73 9.44 -1.54
CA ARG A 195 -11.03 9.16 -0.27
C ARG A 195 -10.76 10.42 0.53
N LEU A 196 -10.35 11.52 -0.12
CA LEU A 196 -10.16 12.82 0.53
C LEU A 196 -11.47 13.42 1.02
N GLU A 197 -12.53 13.38 0.22
CA GLU A 197 -13.86 13.86 0.60
C GLU A 197 -14.41 13.11 1.83
N ALA A 198 -14.19 11.79 1.88
CA ALA A 198 -14.57 10.93 3.00
C ALA A 198 -13.65 11.05 4.23
N LYS A 199 -12.54 11.79 4.14
CA LYS A 199 -11.54 11.98 5.22
C LYS A 199 -11.11 10.65 5.85
N VAL A 200 -10.85 9.64 5.03
CA VAL A 200 -10.48 8.30 5.52
C VAL A 200 -9.15 8.38 6.24
N ASN A 201 -9.14 8.01 7.53
CA ASN A 201 -7.92 7.97 8.34
C ASN A 201 -6.89 7.00 7.76
N VAL A 202 -5.61 7.37 7.82
CA VAL A 202 -4.51 6.45 7.48
C VAL A 202 -4.47 5.29 8.48
N ASN A 203 -4.52 5.63 9.77
CA ASN A 203 -4.30 4.70 10.88
C ASN A 203 -5.50 4.64 11.84
N GLY A 204 -5.60 3.53 12.59
CA GLY A 204 -6.70 3.27 13.52
C GLY A 204 -6.72 4.19 14.76
N ASN A 205 -5.60 4.84 15.09
CA ASN A 205 -5.51 5.75 16.23
C ASN A 205 -5.69 7.24 15.84
N GLY A 206 -6.04 7.52 14.58
CA GLY A 206 -6.24 8.88 14.06
C GLY A 206 -4.96 9.71 13.87
N LYS A 207 -3.78 9.19 14.26
CA LYS A 207 -2.49 9.84 14.00
C LYS A 207 -2.03 9.50 12.58
N GLN A 208 -1.41 10.45 11.90
CA GLN A 208 -0.89 10.25 10.54
C GLN A 208 0.29 11.16 10.24
#